data_AF-A0A6J4WXG8-F1
#
_entry.id   AF-A0A6J4WXG8-F1
#
_cell.length_a   1.000
_cell.length_b   1.000
_cell.length_c   1.000
_cell.angle_alpha   90.00
_cell.angle_beta   90.00
_cell.angle_gamma   90.00
#
_symmetry.space_group_name_H-M   'P 1'
#
loop_
_entity.id
_entity.type
_entity.pdbx_description
1 polymer ?
#
loop_
_entity_poly.entity_id
_entity_poly.type
_entity_poly.pdbx_seq_one_letter_code
_entity_poly.pdbx_strand_id
1 'polypeptide(L)'
;MSSEVQALHFQLSTSLNPIPYTLYPETYTLYLKSGGRVLNHRRIVGLVVCCAMAVSACGYRFAGQGQFPEGVEQIFIEVFDNRTSKTGIERVVTNQVVFEFTRQREQSLANSAQNADAVLKGVISKIRTQTISRVGTEVASEREVIMTVDIRLIKQEGGEVIWAAKGITDRQTYDVTDSKLETDRNESLALARLSERMSERIFGRLTNDF
;
A
#
# COMPACT_ATOMS: atom_id res chain seq x y z
N MET A 1 -34.27 50.67 21.77
CA MET A 1 -34.39 49.32 21.20
C MET A 1 -32.99 48.97 20.70
N SER A 2 -32.12 48.47 21.60
CA SER A 2 -31.70 47.05 21.69
C SER A 2 -30.98 46.62 20.40
N SER A 3 -29.71 46.22 20.37
CA SER A 3 -28.77 45.73 21.40
C SER A 3 -27.33 45.73 20.84
N GLU A 4 -26.36 45.84 21.76
CA GLU A 4 -24.89 45.72 21.69
C GLU A 4 -24.43 44.43 20.96
N VAL A 5 -23.32 44.31 20.21
CA VAL A 5 -21.90 44.75 20.30
C VAL A 5 -21.02 43.98 21.31
N GLN A 6 -20.16 43.14 20.72
CA GLN A 6 -18.79 42.68 21.08
C GLN A 6 -18.49 41.86 22.35
N ALA A 7 -18.00 40.64 22.08
CA ALA A 7 -16.64 40.13 22.32
C ALA A 7 -15.87 40.56 23.59
N LEU A 8 -15.30 39.57 24.32
CA LEU A 8 -13.84 39.39 24.48
C LEU A 8 -13.47 38.35 25.57
N HIS A 9 -12.57 37.44 25.17
CA HIS A 9 -11.33 36.99 25.84
C HIS A 9 -11.28 36.57 27.34
N PHE A 10 -10.85 35.31 27.50
CA PHE A 10 -9.56 34.83 28.05
C PHE A 10 -9.22 34.99 29.56
N GLN A 11 -8.88 33.82 30.11
CA GLN A 11 -8.30 33.40 31.39
C GLN A 11 -7.33 34.36 32.12
N LEU A 12 -7.32 34.29 33.46
CA LEU A 12 -6.25 33.65 34.26
C LEU A 12 -6.53 33.65 35.77
N SER A 13 -6.32 32.47 36.39
CA SER A 13 -5.74 32.15 37.72
C SER A 13 -5.84 33.14 38.88
N THR A 14 -6.15 32.66 40.10
CA THR A 14 -5.29 32.81 41.32
C THR A 14 -5.82 32.02 42.55
N SER A 15 -4.93 31.21 43.13
CA SER A 15 -4.73 30.87 44.57
C SER A 15 -5.72 30.05 45.41
N LEU A 16 -5.29 28.82 45.73
CA LEU A 16 -5.08 28.20 47.07
C LEU A 16 -5.82 28.80 48.29
N ASN A 17 -6.56 27.98 49.07
CA ASN A 17 -6.11 27.22 50.29
C ASN A 17 -7.36 26.76 51.15
N PRO A 18 -7.29 26.06 52.30
CA PRO A 18 -7.50 24.60 52.40
C PRO A 18 -8.54 24.10 53.48
N ILE A 19 -8.83 22.78 53.48
CA ILE A 19 -9.37 21.79 54.50
C ILE A 19 -10.08 22.27 55.80
N PRO A 20 -11.06 21.51 56.40
CA PRO A 20 -10.76 20.23 57.07
C PRO A 20 -11.86 19.12 57.15
N TYR A 21 -11.36 17.96 57.59
CA TYR A 21 -11.92 16.66 57.97
C TYR A 21 -13.23 16.62 58.80
N THR A 22 -13.99 15.51 58.68
CA THR A 22 -14.47 14.58 59.76
C THR A 22 -15.57 13.64 59.18
N LEU A 23 -15.32 12.32 59.13
CA LEU A 23 -15.85 11.26 60.02
C LEU A 23 -17.38 10.97 59.93
N TYR A 24 -17.68 9.81 59.30
CA TYR A 24 -18.94 9.02 59.19
C TYR A 24 -19.75 8.86 60.51
N PRO A 25 -21.02 8.35 60.56
CA PRO A 25 -21.71 7.42 59.62
C PRO A 25 -23.26 7.67 59.46
N GLU A 26 -23.97 6.66 58.94
CA GLU A 26 -25.45 6.47 58.81
C GLU A 26 -26.06 6.76 57.43
N THR A 27 -25.98 5.80 56.50
CA THR A 27 -26.99 4.74 56.20
C THR A 27 -28.30 5.23 55.58
N TYR A 28 -28.37 5.18 54.24
CA TYR A 28 -29.61 4.89 53.52
C TYR A 28 -29.36 3.72 52.57
N THR A 29 -29.90 2.57 52.96
CA THR A 29 -29.91 1.31 52.22
C THR A 29 -30.91 1.42 51.06
N LEU A 30 -30.43 1.76 49.86
CA LEU A 30 -31.20 1.55 48.64
C LEU A 30 -30.97 0.12 48.13
N TYR A 31 -31.96 -0.74 48.39
CA TYR A 31 -32.11 -2.05 47.77
C TYR A 31 -32.33 -1.89 46.27
N LEU A 32 -31.26 -1.83 45.48
CA LEU A 32 -31.32 -2.21 44.08
C LEU A 32 -31.10 -3.73 44.01
N LYS A 33 -32.20 -4.46 43.80
CA LYS A 33 -32.20 -5.86 43.37
C LYS A 33 -31.59 -5.93 41.97
N SER A 34 -30.27 -5.79 41.91
CA SER A 34 -29.47 -6.26 40.78
C SER A 34 -29.67 -7.77 40.74
N GLY A 35 -30.52 -8.23 39.83
CA GLY A 35 -30.53 -9.60 39.35
C GLY A 35 -29.21 -9.88 38.63
N GLY A 36 -28.12 -9.89 39.39
CA GLY A 36 -26.83 -10.35 38.96
C GLY A 36 -26.96 -11.83 38.67
N ARG A 37 -27.16 -12.16 37.39
CA ARG A 37 -26.60 -13.40 36.88
C ARG A 37 -25.10 -13.29 37.18
N VAL A 38 -24.66 -13.88 38.28
CA VAL A 38 -23.27 -14.18 38.55
C VAL A 38 -22.83 -15.07 37.40
N LEU A 39 -22.41 -14.42 36.31
CA LEU A 39 -21.89 -15.09 35.15
C LEU A 39 -20.59 -15.69 35.64
N ASN A 40 -20.63 -16.99 35.96
CA ASN A 40 -19.52 -17.73 36.56
C ASN A 40 -18.20 -17.22 35.98
N HIS A 41 -17.25 -16.84 36.83
CA HIS A 41 -15.93 -16.39 36.39
C HIS A 41 -15.32 -17.33 35.33
N ARG A 42 -15.57 -18.64 35.47
CA ARG A 42 -15.22 -19.69 34.49
C ARG A 42 -15.84 -19.50 33.09
N ARG A 43 -17.07 -18.99 32.99
CA ARG A 43 -17.76 -18.66 31.74
C ARG A 43 -17.27 -17.35 31.12
N ILE A 44 -16.94 -16.35 31.94
CA ILE A 44 -16.32 -15.09 31.47
C ILE A 44 -14.92 -15.38 30.93
N VAL A 45 -14.10 -16.13 31.66
CA VAL A 45 -12.77 -16.54 31.21
C VAL A 45 -12.85 -17.36 29.92
N GLY A 46 -13.79 -18.30 29.83
CA GLY A 46 -14.02 -19.07 28.60
C GLY A 46 -14.36 -18.18 27.39
N LEU A 47 -15.21 -17.17 27.59
CA LEU A 47 -15.62 -16.24 26.53
C LEU A 47 -14.48 -15.31 26.09
N VAL A 48 -13.67 -14.83 27.05
CA VAL A 48 -12.47 -14.00 26.78
C VAL A 48 -11.40 -14.80 26.05
N VAL A 49 -11.14 -16.05 26.44
CA VAL A 49 -10.18 -16.94 25.75
C VAL A 49 -10.65 -17.26 24.34
N CYS A 50 -11.96 -17.52 24.15
CA CYS A 50 -12.52 -17.79 22.83
C CYS A 50 -12.47 -16.55 21.91
N CYS A 51 -12.75 -15.36 22.44
CA CYS A 51 -12.53 -14.10 21.73
C CYS A 51 -11.05 -13.87 21.39
N ALA A 52 -10.12 -14.15 22.31
CA ALA A 52 -8.69 -14.00 22.07
C ALA A 52 -8.18 -14.93 20.96
N MET A 53 -8.65 -16.19 20.93
CA MET A 53 -8.33 -17.13 19.85
C MET A 53 -8.96 -16.74 18.50
N ALA A 54 -10.14 -16.12 18.51
CA ALA A 54 -10.78 -15.62 17.29
C ALA A 54 -10.00 -14.44 16.66
N VAL A 55 -9.36 -13.59 17.47
CA VAL A 55 -8.54 -12.48 16.97
C VAL A 55 -7.21 -12.96 16.39
N SER A 56 -6.63 -14.05 16.91
CA SER A 56 -5.40 -14.64 16.34
C SER A 56 -5.62 -15.43 15.04
N ALA A 57 -6.88 -15.72 14.68
CA ALA A 57 -7.22 -16.43 13.43
C ALA A 57 -7.32 -15.48 12.21
N CYS A 58 -7.37 -14.17 12.43
CA CYS A 58 -7.17 -13.18 11.37
C CYS A 58 -5.66 -13.10 11.11
N GLY A 59 -5.12 -14.07 10.36
CA GLY A 59 -3.72 -14.14 9.94
C GLY A 59 -3.30 -12.99 9.04
N TYR A 60 -3.28 -11.77 9.57
CA TYR A 60 -2.83 -10.57 8.89
C TYR A 60 -1.30 -10.63 8.79
N ARG A 61 -0.79 -11.24 7.73
CA ARG A 61 0.61 -11.09 7.34
C ARG A 61 0.76 -9.72 6.68
N PHE A 62 1.67 -8.90 7.19
CA PHE A 62 2.04 -7.66 6.52
C PHE A 62 2.63 -8.00 5.14
N ALA A 63 2.05 -7.44 4.07
CA ALA A 63 2.59 -7.58 2.72
C ALA A 63 3.99 -6.97 2.66
N GLY A 64 4.93 -7.64 1.98
CA GLY A 64 6.33 -7.19 1.85
C GLY A 64 7.32 -7.70 2.90
N GLN A 65 6.88 -8.48 3.89
CA GLN A 65 7.77 -9.17 4.85
C GLN A 65 8.22 -10.57 4.38
N GLY A 66 7.78 -11.04 3.21
CA GLY A 66 8.18 -12.33 2.67
C GLY A 66 9.66 -12.37 2.28
N GLN A 67 10.28 -13.53 2.45
CA GLN A 67 11.65 -13.77 1.99
C GLN A 67 11.67 -13.98 0.48
N PHE A 68 12.80 -13.75 -0.18
CA PHE A 68 12.91 -14.18 -1.57
C PHE A 68 13.01 -15.70 -1.63
N PRO A 69 12.66 -16.31 -2.78
CA PRO A 69 12.83 -17.74 -2.98
C PRO A 69 14.28 -18.18 -2.77
N GLU A 70 14.44 -19.43 -2.32
CA GLU A 70 15.73 -20.12 -2.24
C GLU A 70 16.82 -19.41 -1.42
N GLY A 71 16.44 -18.61 -0.42
CA GLY A 71 17.39 -17.97 0.49
C GLY A 71 18.15 -16.80 -0.13
N VAL A 72 17.67 -16.25 -1.25
CA VAL A 72 18.21 -15.02 -1.84
C VAL A 72 18.03 -13.85 -0.86
N GLU A 73 19.09 -13.08 -0.64
CA GLU A 73 19.04 -11.88 0.19
C GLU A 73 19.23 -10.62 -0.65
N GLN A 74 20.19 -10.67 -1.58
CA GLN A 74 20.55 -9.57 -2.45
C GLN A 74 20.21 -9.86 -3.91
N ILE A 75 19.46 -8.95 -4.52
CA ILE A 75 19.10 -8.98 -5.94
C ILE A 75 19.67 -7.78 -6.68
N PHE A 76 20.04 -7.99 -7.93
CA PHE A 76 20.31 -6.91 -8.87
C PHE A 76 19.16 -6.78 -9.86
N ILE A 77 18.64 -5.57 -10.05
CA ILE A 77 17.59 -5.30 -11.03
C ILE A 77 18.25 -4.86 -12.33
N GLU A 78 18.17 -5.72 -13.35
CA GLU A 78 18.64 -5.38 -14.69
C GLU A 78 17.63 -4.45 -15.38
N VAL A 79 18.10 -3.59 -16.29
CA VAL A 79 17.21 -2.77 -17.11
C VAL A 79 16.30 -3.68 -17.93
N PHE A 80 15.01 -3.41 -17.89
CA PHE A 80 14.00 -4.24 -18.54
C PHE A 80 14.15 -4.19 -20.05
N ASP A 81 13.97 -5.32 -20.72
CA ASP A 81 13.91 -5.36 -22.18
C ASP A 81 12.59 -4.74 -22.67
N ASN A 82 12.68 -3.86 -23.65
CA ASN A 82 11.52 -3.27 -24.31
C ASN A 82 11.25 -3.97 -25.65
N ARG A 83 10.14 -4.71 -25.74
CA ARG A 83 9.69 -5.34 -27.00
C ARG A 83 8.52 -4.59 -27.64
N THR A 84 8.36 -3.31 -27.30
CA THR A 84 7.28 -2.44 -27.78
C THR A 84 7.85 -1.30 -28.61
N SER A 85 6.96 -0.51 -29.23
CA SER A 85 7.34 0.71 -29.93
C SER A 85 7.48 1.94 -29.03
N LYS A 86 7.30 1.81 -27.71
CA LYS A 86 7.36 2.95 -26.78
C LYS A 86 8.81 3.18 -26.33
N THR A 87 9.50 4.13 -26.96
CA THR A 87 10.89 4.47 -26.63
C THR A 87 11.05 4.92 -25.16
N GLY A 88 12.11 4.43 -24.49
CA GLY A 88 12.49 4.88 -23.15
C GLY A 88 11.69 4.24 -22.01
N ILE A 89 10.63 3.48 -22.31
CA ILE A 89 9.78 2.86 -21.29
C ILE A 89 10.55 1.84 -20.46
N GLU A 90 11.59 1.21 -21.01
CA GLU A 90 12.49 0.33 -20.27
C GLU A 90 13.05 0.99 -19.01
N ARG A 91 13.54 2.24 -19.13
CA ARG A 91 14.12 2.97 -18.01
C ARG A 91 13.03 3.45 -17.05
N VAL A 92 11.89 3.90 -17.57
CA VAL A 92 10.77 4.36 -16.74
C VAL A 92 10.29 3.23 -15.83
N VAL A 93 10.04 2.04 -16.39
CA VAL A 93 9.59 0.88 -15.61
C VAL A 93 10.69 0.40 -14.68
N THR A 94 11.93 0.25 -15.16
CA THR A 94 13.06 -0.19 -14.31
C THR A 94 13.24 0.74 -13.12
N ASN A 95 13.22 2.06 -13.32
CA ASN A 95 13.40 3.02 -12.25
C ASN A 95 12.27 2.94 -11.22
N GLN A 96 11.02 2.72 -11.65
CA GLN A 96 9.90 2.52 -10.71
C GLN A 96 10.03 1.21 -9.93
N VAL A 97 10.55 0.14 -10.55
CA VAL A 97 10.85 -1.11 -9.86
C VAL A 97 11.97 -0.91 -8.84
N VAL A 98 13.10 -0.33 -9.25
CA VAL A 98 14.20 0.00 -8.31
C VAL A 98 13.70 0.86 -7.16
N PHE A 99 12.93 1.92 -7.45
CA PHE A 99 12.35 2.80 -6.44
C PHE A 99 11.46 2.04 -5.45
N GLU A 100 10.61 1.12 -5.93
CA GLU A 100 9.77 0.30 -5.05
C GLU A 100 10.61 -0.57 -4.11
N PHE A 101 11.65 -1.22 -4.63
CA PHE A 101 12.55 -2.03 -3.80
C PHE A 101 13.36 -1.18 -2.83
N THR A 102 13.83 0.00 -3.22
CA THR A 102 14.47 0.95 -2.30
C THR A 102 13.50 1.37 -1.19
N ARG A 103 12.25 1.68 -1.54
CA ARG A 103 11.22 2.12 -0.59
C ARG A 103 10.83 1.02 0.41
N GLN A 104 10.68 -0.22 -0.05
CA GLN A 104 10.17 -1.33 0.77
C GLN A 104 11.28 -2.13 1.43
N ARG A 105 12.43 -2.32 0.76
CA ARG A 105 13.47 -3.27 1.16
C ARG A 105 14.86 -2.89 0.61
N GLU A 106 15.35 -1.69 0.90
CA GLU A 106 16.63 -1.17 0.39
C GLU A 106 17.80 -2.16 0.52
N GLN A 107 17.95 -2.81 1.69
CA GLN A 107 19.03 -3.79 1.93
C GLN A 107 19.03 -5.00 0.99
N SER A 108 17.96 -5.24 0.23
CA SER A 108 17.92 -6.31 -0.76
C SER A 108 18.53 -5.94 -2.11
N LEU A 109 18.90 -4.67 -2.33
CA LEU A 109 19.44 -4.24 -3.61
C LEU A 109 20.96 -4.32 -3.61
N ALA A 110 21.50 -5.16 -4.51
CA ALA A 110 22.92 -5.21 -4.80
C ALA A 110 23.34 -4.06 -5.72
N ASN A 111 24.56 -3.54 -5.51
CA ASN A 111 25.13 -2.48 -6.36
C ASN A 111 25.51 -2.93 -7.78
N SER A 112 25.74 -4.24 -7.96
CA SER A 112 26.09 -4.83 -9.26
C SER A 112 25.63 -6.28 -9.34
N ALA A 113 25.45 -6.78 -10.57
CA ALA A 113 25.07 -8.18 -10.80
C ALA A 113 26.08 -9.18 -10.22
N GLN A 114 27.37 -8.84 -10.16
CA GLN A 114 28.42 -9.74 -9.65
C GLN A 114 28.33 -9.97 -8.14
N ASN A 115 27.75 -9.03 -7.40
CA ASN A 115 27.62 -9.09 -5.94
C ASN A 115 26.21 -9.52 -5.50
N ALA A 116 25.34 -9.86 -6.44
CA ALA A 116 23.97 -10.28 -6.16
C ALA A 116 23.86 -11.80 -6.11
N ASP A 117 22.97 -12.32 -5.28
CA ASP A 117 22.62 -13.74 -5.26
C ASP A 117 21.75 -14.11 -6.46
N ALA A 118 20.94 -13.16 -6.94
CA ALA A 118 20.09 -13.30 -8.11
C ALA A 118 19.91 -11.99 -8.89
N VAL A 119 19.56 -12.13 -10.17
CA VAL A 119 19.25 -11.02 -11.07
C VAL A 119 17.78 -11.05 -11.44
N LEU A 120 17.09 -9.93 -11.19
CA LEU A 120 15.73 -9.71 -11.64
C LEU A 120 15.76 -9.20 -13.09
N LYS A 121 15.26 -10.01 -14.01
CA LYS A 121 15.10 -9.66 -15.42
C LYS A 121 13.64 -9.45 -15.75
N GLY A 122 13.34 -8.34 -16.43
CA GLY A 122 12.00 -8.02 -16.91
C GLY A 122 11.94 -7.81 -18.41
N VAL A 123 10.81 -8.15 -19.02
CA VAL A 123 10.51 -7.89 -20.43
C VAL A 123 9.16 -7.20 -20.51
N ILE A 124 9.12 -5.98 -21.04
CA ILE A 124 7.89 -5.28 -21.39
C ILE A 124 7.42 -5.84 -22.72
N SER A 125 6.57 -6.87 -22.67
CA SER A 125 6.17 -7.65 -23.83
C SER A 125 5.08 -6.98 -24.66
N LYS A 126 4.26 -6.12 -24.05
CA LYS A 126 3.20 -5.40 -24.78
C LYS A 126 2.84 -4.07 -24.14
N ILE A 127 2.71 -3.03 -24.96
CA ILE A 127 2.02 -1.79 -24.62
C ILE A 127 1.04 -1.50 -25.75
N ARG A 128 -0.22 -1.24 -25.40
CA ARG A 128 -1.25 -0.86 -26.38
C ARG A 128 -2.16 0.21 -25.81
N THR A 129 -2.70 1.02 -26.71
CA THR A 129 -3.70 2.05 -26.38
C THR A 129 -5.02 1.71 -27.04
N GLN A 130 -6.12 1.85 -26.30
CA GLN A 130 -7.48 1.69 -26.83
C GLN A 130 -8.38 2.84 -26.39
N THR A 131 -9.40 3.16 -27.20
CA THR A 131 -10.40 4.18 -26.83
C THR A 131 -11.49 3.51 -25.99
N ILE A 132 -11.77 4.03 -24.80
CA ILE A 132 -12.82 3.47 -23.93
C ILE A 132 -14.17 4.12 -24.22
N SER A 133 -14.19 5.44 -24.40
CA SER A 133 -15.43 6.18 -24.54
C SER A 133 -15.32 7.39 -25.47
N ARG A 134 -16.45 7.70 -26.08
CA ARG A 134 -16.67 8.85 -26.96
C ARG A 134 -18.11 9.33 -26.69
N VAL A 135 -18.32 10.16 -25.66
CA VAL A 135 -19.66 10.60 -25.24
C VAL A 135 -20.01 11.95 -25.86
N GLY A 136 -20.74 11.93 -26.98
CA GLY A 136 -21.39 13.12 -27.53
C GLY A 136 -20.46 14.28 -27.92
N THR A 137 -21.05 15.38 -28.40
CA THR A 137 -20.34 16.56 -28.92
C THR A 137 -19.73 17.47 -27.85
N GLU A 138 -19.81 17.12 -26.57
CA GLU A 138 -19.53 18.05 -25.46
C GLU A 138 -18.71 17.45 -24.29
N VAL A 139 -18.21 16.20 -24.38
CA VAL A 139 -17.38 15.56 -23.34
C VAL A 139 -16.04 15.07 -23.92
N ALA A 140 -14.95 15.22 -23.16
CA ALA A 140 -13.61 14.75 -23.51
C ALA A 140 -13.60 13.23 -23.81
N SER A 141 -12.84 12.82 -24.82
CA SER A 141 -12.69 11.40 -25.15
C SER A 141 -11.69 10.75 -24.19
N GLU A 142 -11.92 9.52 -23.76
CA GLU A 142 -10.98 8.79 -22.88
C GLU A 142 -10.29 7.65 -23.63
N ARG A 143 -8.99 7.51 -23.36
CA ARG A 143 -8.18 6.37 -23.80
C ARG A 143 -7.58 5.64 -22.62
N GLU A 144 -7.20 4.41 -22.87
CA GLU A 144 -6.53 3.55 -21.91
C GLU A 144 -5.23 3.03 -22.49
N VAL A 145 -4.16 3.12 -21.72
CA VAL A 145 -2.91 2.42 -21.97
C VAL A 145 -2.87 1.14 -21.14
N ILE A 146 -2.53 0.03 -21.79
CA ILE A 146 -2.41 -1.30 -21.17
C ILE A 146 -0.97 -1.76 -21.34
N MET A 147 -0.32 -2.15 -20.25
CA MET A 147 1.04 -2.68 -20.22
C MET A 147 1.02 -4.13 -19.78
N THR A 148 1.84 -4.98 -20.41
CA THR A 148 2.10 -6.36 -20.02
C THR A 148 3.59 -6.60 -19.86
N VAL A 149 3.97 -7.21 -18.74
CA VAL A 149 5.35 -7.46 -18.35
C VAL A 149 5.52 -8.92 -17.95
N ASP A 150 6.64 -9.50 -18.38
CA ASP A 150 7.11 -10.83 -17.96
C ASP A 150 8.37 -10.66 -17.10
N ILE A 151 8.43 -11.31 -15.94
CA ILE A 151 9.51 -11.19 -14.97
C ILE A 151 10.11 -12.57 -14.68
N ARG A 152 11.43 -12.61 -14.49
CA ARG A 152 12.17 -13.77 -13.99
C ARG A 152 13.19 -13.33 -12.95
N LEU A 153 13.31 -14.09 -11.87
CA LEU A 153 14.43 -14.01 -10.95
C LEU A 153 15.36 -15.18 -11.25
N ILE A 154 16.62 -14.86 -11.55
CA ILE A 154 17.61 -15.83 -12.02
C ILE A 154 18.77 -15.84 -11.04
N LYS A 155 19.12 -17.01 -10.50
CA LYS A 155 20.28 -17.16 -9.61
C LYS A 155 21.56 -16.78 -10.35
N GLN A 156 22.38 -15.94 -9.73
CA GLN A 156 23.62 -15.47 -10.32
C GLN A 156 24.61 -16.63 -10.51
N GLU A 157 24.67 -17.52 -9.52
CA GLU A 157 25.38 -18.79 -9.62
C GLU A 157 24.53 -19.81 -10.39
N GLY A 158 25.07 -20.35 -11.49
CA GLY A 158 24.42 -21.41 -12.28
C GLY A 158 23.34 -20.96 -13.26
N GLY A 159 22.77 -19.75 -13.12
CA GLY A 159 21.81 -19.19 -14.07
C GLY A 159 20.41 -19.82 -14.04
N GLU A 160 20.08 -20.50 -12.94
CA GLU A 160 18.77 -21.14 -12.73
C GLU A 160 17.66 -20.10 -12.54
N VAL A 161 16.49 -20.34 -13.13
CA VAL A 161 15.30 -19.51 -12.90
C VAL A 161 14.61 -20.00 -11.63
N ILE A 162 14.81 -19.28 -10.53
CA ILE A 162 14.24 -19.62 -9.22
C ILE A 162 12.82 -19.07 -9.02
N TRP A 163 12.43 -18.08 -9.83
CA TRP A 163 11.06 -17.58 -9.85
C TRP A 163 10.72 -16.92 -11.19
N ALA A 164 9.45 -17.00 -11.60
CA ALA A 164 8.96 -16.32 -12.79
C ALA A 164 7.48 -15.98 -12.69
N ALA A 165 7.11 -14.81 -13.20
CA ALA A 165 5.73 -14.41 -13.40
C ALA A 165 5.56 -13.89 -14.83
N LYS A 166 4.64 -14.49 -15.57
CA LYS A 166 4.34 -14.11 -16.96
C LYS A 166 3.00 -13.41 -17.05
N GLY A 167 2.87 -12.51 -18.02
CA GLY A 167 1.62 -11.83 -18.34
C GLY A 167 1.11 -10.93 -17.22
N ILE A 168 2.00 -10.26 -16.48
CA ILE A 168 1.59 -9.27 -15.49
C ILE A 168 1.02 -8.07 -16.25
N THR A 169 -0.30 -7.90 -16.19
CA THR A 169 -1.00 -6.84 -16.92
C THR A 169 -1.62 -5.83 -15.98
N ASP A 170 -1.47 -4.56 -16.31
CA ASP A 170 -2.22 -3.46 -15.69
C ASP A 170 -2.54 -2.38 -16.75
N ARG A 171 -3.44 -1.46 -16.41
CA ARG A 171 -3.98 -0.46 -17.34
C ARG A 171 -4.25 0.87 -16.64
N GLN A 172 -4.14 1.97 -17.38
CA GLN A 172 -4.40 3.32 -16.89
C GLN A 172 -5.14 4.15 -17.94
N THR A 173 -6.19 4.84 -17.52
CA THR A 173 -6.94 5.76 -18.37
C THR A 173 -6.33 7.15 -18.38
N TYR A 174 -6.56 7.88 -19.47
CA TYR A 174 -6.17 9.27 -19.66
C TYR A 174 -7.12 10.00 -20.62
N ASP A 175 -7.24 11.30 -20.40
CA ASP A 175 -8.09 12.17 -21.20
C ASP A 175 -7.42 12.53 -22.52
N VAL A 176 -8.21 12.50 -23.58
CA VAL A 176 -7.88 13.00 -24.91
C VAL A 176 -8.57 14.33 -25.10
N THR A 177 -7.78 15.33 -25.47
CA THR A 177 -8.23 16.70 -25.70
C THR A 177 -8.03 17.08 -27.17
N ASP A 178 -8.53 18.23 -27.58
CA ASP A 178 -8.31 18.76 -28.93
C ASP A 178 -6.85 19.13 -29.19
N SER A 179 -6.06 19.34 -28.13
CA SER A 179 -4.62 19.59 -28.22
C SER A 179 -3.84 18.27 -28.19
N LYS A 180 -3.08 18.02 -29.26
CA LYS A 180 -2.18 16.87 -29.35
C LYS A 180 -1.11 16.89 -28.25
N LEU A 181 -0.56 18.06 -27.94
CA LEU A 181 0.46 18.22 -26.90
C LEU A 181 -0.07 17.82 -25.52
N GLU A 182 -1.28 18.28 -25.16
CA GLU A 182 -1.90 17.94 -23.88
C GLU A 182 -2.26 16.46 -23.81
N THR A 183 -2.75 15.88 -24.91
CA THR A 183 -3.02 14.45 -24.98
C THR A 183 -1.75 13.61 -24.78
N ASP A 184 -0.62 14.01 -25.40
CA ASP A 184 0.66 13.30 -25.26
C ASP A 184 1.24 13.43 -23.84
N ARG A 185 1.03 14.58 -23.20
CA ARG A 185 1.35 14.80 -21.78
C ARG A 185 0.51 13.89 -20.88
N ASN A 186 -0.80 13.83 -21.12
CA ASN A 186 -1.73 12.98 -20.36
C ASN A 186 -1.35 11.50 -20.48
N GLU A 187 -1.03 11.04 -21.70
CA GLU A 187 -0.56 9.68 -21.92
C GLU A 187 0.75 9.39 -21.15
N SER A 188 1.68 10.34 -21.15
CA SER A 188 2.96 10.20 -20.44
C SER A 188 2.77 10.11 -18.92
N LEU A 189 1.88 10.93 -18.35
CA LEU A 189 1.50 10.86 -16.94
C LEU A 189 0.80 9.53 -16.59
N ALA A 190 -0.08 9.06 -17.47
CA ALA A 190 -0.74 7.77 -17.30
C ALA A 190 0.26 6.60 -17.33
N LEU A 191 1.24 6.63 -18.23
CA LEU A 191 2.31 5.64 -18.28
C LEU A 191 3.20 5.68 -17.02
N ALA A 192 3.49 6.86 -16.48
CA ALA A 192 4.26 6.98 -15.24
C ALA A 192 3.51 6.33 -14.06
N ARG A 193 2.23 6.66 -13.88
CA ARG A 193 1.35 6.03 -12.85
C ARG A 193 1.18 4.53 -13.05
N LEU A 194 1.06 4.10 -14.31
CA LEU A 194 0.98 2.68 -14.64
C LEU A 194 2.27 1.94 -14.30
N SER A 195 3.43 2.57 -14.52
CA SER A 195 4.73 2.00 -14.18
C SER A 195 4.93 1.86 -12.68
N GLU A 196 4.47 2.85 -11.89
CA GLU A 196 4.43 2.79 -10.43
C GLU A 196 3.56 1.63 -9.93
N ARG A 197 2.32 1.49 -10.39
CA ARG A 197 1.50 0.34 -9.98
C ARG A 197 2.05 -0.99 -10.45
N MET A 198 2.72 -1.01 -11.61
CA MET A 198 3.38 -2.21 -12.11
C MET A 198 4.53 -2.62 -11.18
N SER A 199 5.34 -1.67 -10.67
CA SER A 199 6.40 -2.00 -9.72
C SER A 199 5.86 -2.54 -8.40
N GLU A 200 4.82 -1.92 -7.84
CA GLU A 200 4.14 -2.41 -6.64
C GLU A 200 3.63 -3.85 -6.82
N ARG A 201 3.05 -4.13 -7.99
CA ARG A 201 2.55 -5.46 -8.33
C ARG A 201 3.67 -6.48 -8.50
N ILE A 202 4.79 -6.10 -9.12
CA ILE A 202 5.96 -6.96 -9.28
C ILE A 202 6.55 -7.29 -7.91
N PHE A 203 6.78 -6.27 -7.07
CA PHE A 203 7.29 -6.43 -5.72
C PHE A 203 6.39 -7.34 -4.88
N GLY A 204 5.08 -7.05 -4.89
CA GLY A 204 4.09 -7.84 -4.17
C GLY A 204 4.05 -9.30 -4.62
N ARG A 205 4.13 -9.57 -5.94
CA ARG A 205 4.19 -10.97 -6.42
C ARG A 205 5.47 -11.67 -6.01
N LEU A 206 6.62 -11.00 -6.07
CA LEU A 206 7.89 -11.60 -5.73
C LEU A 206 8.01 -11.94 -4.23
N THR A 207 7.40 -11.12 -3.38
CA THR A 207 7.49 -11.26 -1.91
C THR A 207 6.32 -12.01 -1.28
N ASN A 208 5.13 -12.05 -1.89
CA ASN A 208 3.98 -12.75 -1.31
C ASN A 208 3.96 -14.25 -1.60
N ASP A 209 4.73 -14.75 -2.57
CA ASP A 209 4.79 -16.17 -2.88
C ASP A 209 5.52 -16.99 -1.78
N PHE A 210 6.07 -16.33 -0.73
CA PHE A 210 6.90 -16.91 0.34
C PHE A 210 6.64 -16.24 1.70
#